data_AF-A0A8T4WNL5-F1
#
_entry.id   AF-A0A8T4WNL5-F1
#
_cell.length_a   1.000
_cell.length_b   1.000
_cell.length_c   1.000
_cell.angle_alpha   90.00
_cell.angle_beta   90.00
_cell.angle_gamma   90.00
#
_symmetry.space_group_name_H-M   'P 1'
#
loop_
_entity.id
_entity.type
_entity.pdbx_description
1 polymer ?
#
loop_
_entity_poly.entity_id
_entity_poly.type
_entity_poly.pdbx_seq_one_letter_code
_entity_poly.pdbx_strand_id
1 'polypeptide(L)' 'MTKMELYIDGKKIPMNQFVRSVIHDVNVSMVSHLKNVEAEKIAKIEISTE' A
#
# COMPACT_ATOMS: atom_id res chain seq x y z
N MET A 1 4.17 12.10 -5.21
CA MET A 1 4.68 11.09 -4.24
C MET A 1 3.49 10.47 -3.54
N THR A 2 3.24 9.18 -3.72
CA THR A 2 2.10 8.48 -3.10
C THR A 2 2.35 8.32 -1.60
N LYS A 3 1.47 8.87 -0.76
CA LYS A 3 1.52 8.67 0.69
C LYS A 3 0.98 7.26 1.01
N MET A 4 1.79 6.44 1.67
CA MET A 4 1.43 5.07 2.07
C MET A 4 1.41 4.97 3.59
N GLU A 5 0.35 4.37 4.12
CA GLU A 5 0.16 4.15 5.56
C GLU A 5 -0.19 2.68 5.79
N LEU A 6 0.49 2.05 6.75
CA LEU A 6 0.27 0.66 7.13
C LEU A 6 -0.47 0.62 8.47
N TYR A 7 -1.55 -0.13 8.52
CA TYR A 7 -2.30 -0.39 9.74
C TYR A 7 -2.38 -1.91 9.99
N ILE A 8 -2.05 -2.33 11.22
CA ILE A 8 -2.23 -3.69 11.72
C ILE A 8 -3.13 -3.59 12.95
N ASP A 9 -4.28 -4.26 12.92
CA ASP A 9 -5.29 -4.21 13.99
C ASP A 9 -5.68 -2.78 14.37
N GLY A 10 -5.84 -1.91 13.37
CA GLY A 10 -6.16 -0.49 13.53
C GLY A 10 -5.00 0.39 14.03
N LYS A 11 -3.82 -0.18 14.34
CA LYS A 11 -2.64 0.57 14.78
C LYS A 11 -1.76 0.93 13.59
N LYS A 12 -1.41 2.22 13.49
CA LYS A 12 -0.47 2.71 12.47
C LYS A 12 0.94 2.19 12.76
N ILE A 13 1.50 1.42 11.82
CA ILE A 13 2.84 0.84 11.94
C ILE A 13 3.81 1.65 11.06
N PRO A 14 4.94 2.13 11.61
CA PRO A 14 5.97 2.77 10.82
C PRO A 14 6.63 1.73 9.90
N MET A 15 6.63 2.01 8.60
CA MET A 15 7.33 1.18 7.62
C MET A 15 8.81 1.58 7.55
N ASN A 16 9.69 0.60 7.35
CA ASN A 16 11.07 0.87 6.94
C ASN A 16 11.17 0.98 5.41
N GLN A 17 12.36 1.31 4.88
CA GLN A 17 12.56 1.49 3.44
C GLN A 17 12.32 0.21 2.62
N PHE A 18 12.73 -0.93 3.14
CA PHE A 18 12.53 -2.23 2.47
C PHE A 18 11.04 -2.55 2.32
N VAL A 19 10.27 -2.47 3.41
CA VAL A 19 8.83 -2.71 3.41
C VAL A 19 8.10 -1.73 2.48
N ARG A 20 8.50 -0.46 2.48
CA ARG A 20 7.96 0.54 1.54
C ARG A 20 8.19 0.16 0.08
N SER A 21 9.38 -0.36 -0.26
CA SER A 21 9.72 -0.76 -1.63
C SER A 21 8.87 -1.93 -2.09
N VAL A 22 8.80 -2.99 -1.27
CA VAL A 22 8.01 -4.19 -1.60
C VAL A 22 6.54 -3.84 -1.82
N ILE A 23 5.96 -3.04 -0.92
CA ILE A 23 4.57 -2.60 -1.04
C ILE A 23 4.34 -1.74 -2.28
N HIS A 24 5.29 -0.84 -2.60
CA HIS A 24 5.20 -0.02 -3.80
C HIS A 24 5.13 -0.88 -5.06
N ASP A 25 6.03 -1.86 -5.19
CA ASP A 25 6.10 -2.74 -6.36
C ASP A 25 4.83 -3.60 -6.49
N VAL A 26 4.33 -4.14 -5.38
CA VAL A 26 3.07 -4.89 -5.35
C VAL A 26 1.89 -4.01 -5.75
N ASN A 27 1.79 -2.78 -5.21
CA ASN A 27 0.72 -1.86 -5.56
C ASN A 27 0.77 -1.46 -7.04
N VAL A 28 1.95 -1.16 -7.57
CA VAL A 28 2.14 -0.86 -9.01
C VAL A 28 1.71 -2.06 -9.85
N SER A 29 2.10 -3.27 -9.45
CA SER A 29 1.69 -4.50 -10.14
C SER A 29 0.18 -4.75 -10.05
N MET A 30 -0.45 -4.50 -8.91
CA MET A 30 -1.91 -4.66 -8.77
C MET A 30 -2.66 -3.65 -9.62
N VAL A 31 -2.29 -2.37 -9.54
CA VAL A 31 -2.91 -1.29 -10.30
C VAL A 31 -2.73 -1.49 -11.81
N SER A 32 -1.58 -1.97 -12.26
CA SER A 32 -1.35 -2.24 -13.69
C SER A 32 -2.24 -3.36 -14.25
N HIS A 33 -2.73 -4.25 -13.40
CA HIS A 33 -3.65 -5.33 -13.78
C HIS A 33 -5.13 -4.95 -13.59
N LEU A 34 -5.43 -3.89 -12.83
CA LEU A 34 -6.79 -3.37 -12.66
C LEU A 34 -7.12 -2.39 -13.80
N LYS A 35 -8.05 -2.77 -14.68
CA LYS A 35 -8.54 -1.88 -15.74
C LYS A 35 -9.25 -0.66 -15.11
N ASN A 36 -8.96 0.54 -15.62
CA ASN A 36 -9.63 1.81 -15.27
C ASN A 36 -9.41 2.35 -13.85
N VAL A 37 -8.29 2.02 -13.19
CA VAL A 37 -7.90 2.68 -11.94
C VAL A 37 -6.87 3.76 -12.25
N GLU A 38 -7.25 5.04 -12.13
CA GLU A 38 -6.29 6.12 -12.14
C GLU A 38 -5.43 6.00 -10.87
N ALA A 39 -4.14 5.70 -11.04
CA ALA A 39 -3.16 5.45 -9.96
C ALA A 39 -2.92 6.66 -9.04
N GLU A 40 -3.66 7.75 -9.23
CA GLU A 40 -3.46 8.98 -8.54
C GLU A 40 -4.26 9.05 -7.26
N LYS A 41 -3.51 8.87 -6.17
CA LYS A 41 -3.69 9.47 -4.85
C LYS A 41 -4.21 8.50 -3.79
N ILE A 42 -3.22 7.95 -3.08
CA ILE A 42 -3.29 7.30 -1.75
C ILE A 42 -3.65 5.80 -1.83
N ALA A 43 -2.62 4.96 -1.67
CA ALA A 43 -2.79 3.54 -1.40
C ALA A 43 -2.84 3.33 0.11
N LYS A 44 -3.98 2.86 0.63
CA LYS A 44 -4.17 2.47 2.03
C LYS A 44 -4.11 0.94 2.12
N ILE A 45 -3.28 0.42 3.01
CA ILE A 45 -3.19 -1.02 3.25
C ILE A 45 -3.59 -1.29 4.70
N GLU A 46 -4.65 -2.08 4.85
CA GLU A 46 -5.13 -2.57 6.14
C GLU A 46 -5.01 -4.09 6.17
N ILE A 47 -4.28 -4.60 7.15
CA ILE A 47 -4.13 -6.03 7.39
C ILE A 47 -4.82 -6.33 8.71
N SER A 48 -5.80 -7.23 8.67
CA SER A 48 -6.46 -7.80 9.84
C SER A 48 -6.03 -9.26 9.96
N THR A 49 -5.48 -9.66 11.10
CA THR A 49 -5.16 -11.06 11.39
C THR A 49 -6.25 -11.63 12.29
N GLU A 50 -6.88 -12.73 11.86
CA GLU A 50 -7.79 -13.54 12.70
C GLU A 50 -7.03 -14.29 13.81
#